data_AF-D0WFC1-F1
#
_entry.id   AF-D0WFC1-F1
#
_cell.length_a   1.000
_cell.length_b   1.000
_cell.length_c   1.000
_cell.angle_alpha   90.00
_cell.angle_beta   90.00
_cell.angle_gamma   90.00
#
_symmetry.space_group_name_H-M   'P 1'
#
loop_
_entity.id
_entity.type
_entity.pdbx_description
1 polymer ?
#
loop_
_entity_poly.entity_id
_entity_poly.type
_entity_poly.pdbx_seq_one_letter_code
_entity_poly.pdbx_strand_id
1 'polypeptide(L)' 'MPEAPFFRKLLEKHGADYVFSAFFDENLDPLPDAPEELKKEIGLLRSECGPRLRNLTE' A
#
# COMPACT_ATOMS: atom_id res chain seq x y z
N MET A 1 8.91 -8.98 4.03
CA MET A 1 7.94 -7.87 4.03
C MET A 1 8.78 -6.64 3.80
N PRO A 2 8.63 -5.97 2.66
CA PRO A 2 9.43 -4.80 2.36
C PRO A 2 9.09 -3.70 3.36
N GLU A 3 10.10 -2.90 3.68
CA GLU A 3 9.89 -1.75 4.55
C GLU A 3 9.16 -0.66 3.77
N ALA A 4 8.06 -0.16 4.35
CA ALA A 4 7.31 0.99 3.84
C ALA A 4 7.36 2.12 4.89
N PRO A 5 8.55 2.74 5.08
CA PRO A 5 8.75 3.79 6.08
C PRO A 5 7.86 5.01 5.84
N PHE A 6 7.58 5.39 4.59
CA PHE A 6 6.73 6.53 4.29
C PHE A 6 5.26 6.23 4.64
N PHE A 7 4.76 5.05 4.27
CA PHE A 7 3.43 4.60 4.63
C PHE A 7 3.26 4.51 6.14
N ARG A 8 4.22 3.92 6.87
CA ARG A 8 4.20 3.88 8.35
C ARG A 8 4.15 5.27 8.96
N LYS A 9 4.97 6.20 8.46
CA LYS A 9 4.98 7.58 8.94
C LYS A 9 3.66 8.29 8.69
N LEU A 10 3.01 8.03 7.55
CA LEU A 10 1.65 8.54 7.27
C LEU A 10 0.63 7.97 8.24
N LEU A 11 0.68 6.66 8.49
CA LEU A 11 -0.20 5.98 9.44
C LEU A 11 -0.02 6.53 10.87
N GLU A 12 1.21 6.74 11.32
CA GLU A 12 1.51 7.29 12.64
C GLU A 12 1.08 8.75 12.77
N LYS A 13 1.20 9.53 11.70
CA LYS A 13 0.90 10.97 11.73
C LYS A 13 -0.59 11.29 11.58
N HIS A 14 -1.28 10.59 10.69
CA HIS A 14 -2.66 10.90 10.30
C HIS A 14 -3.67 9.82 10.71
N GLY A 15 -3.20 8.64 11.09
CA GLY A 15 -4.05 7.49 11.39
C GLY A 15 -4.39 6.67 10.15
N ALA A 16 -4.64 5.38 10.36
CA ALA A 16 -4.98 4.45 9.28
C ALA A 16 -6.23 4.86 8.51
N ASP A 17 -7.29 5.24 9.23
CA ASP A 17 -8.58 5.59 8.63
C ASP A 17 -8.46 6.74 7.62
N TYR A 18 -7.78 7.83 8.01
CA TYR A 18 -7.52 8.95 7.12
C TYR A 18 -6.65 8.54 5.93
N VAL A 19 -5.58 7.78 6.15
CA VAL A 19 -4.64 7.41 5.10
C VAL A 19 -5.32 6.53 4.06
N PHE A 20 -6.11 5.53 4.48
CA PHE A 20 -6.87 4.69 3.57
C PHE A 20 -7.96 5.47 2.83
N SER A 21 -8.70 6.32 3.52
CA SER A 21 -9.77 7.13 2.91
C SER A 21 -9.25 8.20 1.95
N ALA A 22 -8.11 8.83 2.25
CA ALA A 22 -7.56 9.94 1.47
C ALA A 22 -6.67 9.49 0.30
N PHE A 23 -6.01 8.33 0.41
CA PHE A 23 -4.99 7.92 -0.56
C PHE A 23 -5.25 6.57 -1.22
N PHE A 24 -6.28 5.82 -0.82
CA PHE A 24 -6.60 4.52 -1.42
C PHE A 24 -8.06 4.47 -1.88
N ASP A 25 -8.33 3.66 -2.89
CA ASP A 25 -9.69 3.36 -3.33
C ASP A 25 -10.27 2.14 -2.56
N GLU A 26 -11.50 1.76 -2.91
CA GLU A 26 -12.19 0.58 -2.38
C GLU A 26 -11.42 -0.74 -2.60
N ASN A 27 -10.56 -0.83 -3.62
CA ASN A 27 -9.71 -1.98 -3.90
C ASN A 27 -8.36 -1.93 -3.18
N LEU A 28 -8.16 -0.99 -2.25
CA LEU A 28 -6.88 -0.71 -1.60
C LEU A 28 -5.77 -0.43 -2.62
N ASP A 29 -6.13 0.14 -3.78
CA ASP A 29 -5.18 0.66 -4.75
C ASP A 29 -4.93 2.14 -4.48
N PRO A 30 -3.66 2.59 -4.49
CA PRO A 30 -3.34 3.97 -4.23
C PRO A 30 -3.91 4.88 -5.33
N LEU A 31 -4.61 5.94 -4.92
CA LEU A 31 -5.25 6.91 -5.81
C LEU A 31 -4.21 7.65 -6.68
N PRO A 32 -4.60 8.18 -7.85
CA PRO A 32 -3.69 8.93 -8.72
C PRO A 32 -3.09 10.16 -8.03
N ASP A 33 -3.86 10.81 -7.14
CA ASP A 33 -3.44 11.96 -6.34
C ASP A 33 -2.59 11.59 -5.11
N ALA A 34 -2.42 10.30 -4.81
CA ALA A 34 -1.59 9.87 -3.69
C ALA A 34 -0.12 10.29 -3.91
N PRO A 35 0.67 10.42 -2.84
CA PRO A 35 2.10 10.67 -2.94
C PRO A 35 2.79 9.58 -3.78
N GLU A 36 3.71 9.97 -4.68
CA GLU A 36 4.46 9.00 -5.50
C GLU A 36 5.25 8.02 -4.65
N GLU A 37 5.81 8.48 -3.53
CA GLU A 37 6.54 7.62 -2.58
C GLU A 37 5.65 6.54 -1.97
N LEU A 38 4.39 6.89 -1.63
CA LEU A 38 3.39 5.92 -1.17
C LEU A 38 3.04 4.91 -2.25
N LYS A 39 2.76 5.37 -3.49
CA LYS A 39 2.50 4.49 -4.64
C LYS A 39 3.63 3.49 -4.87
N LYS A 40 4.88 3.95 -4.78
CA LYS A 40 6.07 3.13 -4.95
C LYS A 40 6.20 2.08 -3.85
N GLU A 41 6.03 2.46 -2.59
CA GLU A 41 6.08 1.52 -1.46
C GLU A 41 4.97 0.47 -1.53
N ILE A 42 3.74 0.87 -1.84
CA ILE A 42 2.61 -0.06 -2.01
C ILE A 42 2.83 -1.00 -3.19
N GLY A 43 3.40 -0.49 -4.30
CA GLY A 43 3.82 -1.32 -5.43
C GLY A 43 4.86 -2.37 -5.06
N LEU A 44 5.84 -2.02 -4.23
CA LEU A 44 6.86 -2.96 -3.71
C LEU A 44 6.24 -3.99 -2.75
N LEU A 45 5.36 -3.55 -1.84
CA LEU A 45 4.59 -4.42 -0.94
C LEU A 45 3.76 -5.44 -1.71
N ARG A 46 3.05 -5.01 -2.77
CA ARG A 46 2.28 -5.90 -3.64
C ARG A 46 3.18 -6.83 -4.46
N SER A 47 4.29 -6.34 -4.98
CA SER A 47 5.22 -7.15 -5.77
C SER A 47 5.92 -8.24 -4.95
N GLU A 48 6.30 -7.96 -3.69
CA GLU A 48 6.93 -8.94 -2.80
C GLU A 48 5.90 -9.92 -2.21
N CYS A 49 4.63 -9.50 -2.04
CA CYS A 49 3.54 -10.39 -1.65
C CYS A 49 2.98 -11.23 -2.83
N GLY A 50 3.35 -10.88 -4.06
CA GLY A 50 2.77 -11.38 -5.31
C GLY A 50 2.90 -12.88 -5.62
N PRO A 51 4.02 -13.60 -5.38
CA PRO A 51 4.09 -14.99 -5.85
C PRO A 51 3.37 -16.00 -4.94
N ARG A 52 2.94 -15.64 -3.72
CA ARG A 52 2.34 -16.62 -2.80
C ARG A 52 0.84 -16.89 -2.98
N LEU A 53 0.12 -16.09 -3.77
CA LEU A 53 -1.30 -16.32 -4.04
C LEU A 53 -1.58 -17.03 -5.38
N ARG A 54 -0.58 -17.14 -6.27
CA ARG A 54 -0.76 -17.81 -7.58
C ARG A 54 -0.63 -19.34 -7.54
N ASN A 55 -0.08 -19.90 -6.46
CA ASN A 55 0.14 -21.36 -6.30
C ASN A 55 -0.81 -22.02 -5.27
N LEU A 56 -1.96 -21.42 -4.99
CA LEU A 56 -3.01 -22.04 -4.14
C LEU A 56 -4.23 -22.48 -4.96
N THR A 57 -4.10 -22.54 -6.29
CA THR A 57 -5.17 -22.98 -7.20
C THR A 57 -4.64 -23.87 -8.33
N GLU A 58 -3.72 -24.78 -8.00
CA GLU A 58 -3.44 -25.99 -8.80
C GLU A 58 -3.40 -27.22 -7.89
#